data_AF-A0A0Q4Y3M3-F1
#
_entry.id   AF-A0A0Q4Y3M3-F1
#
_cell.length_a   1.000
_cell.length_b   1.000
_cell.length_c   1.000
_cell.angle_alpha   90.00
_cell.angle_beta   90.00
_cell.angle_gamma   90.00
#
_symmetry.space_group_name_H-M   'P 1'
#
loop_
_entity.id
_entity.type
_entity.pdbx_description
1 polymer ?
#
loop_
_entity_poly.entity_id
_entity_poly.type
_entity_poly.pdbx_seq_one_letter_code
_entity_poly.pdbx_strand_id
1 'polypeptide(L)'
;MLIDEFRTIADDAVCRHPGHADVAPTGVSPSPHGPLVTWTGGSVLPRQDDGRTVAPPPAQDVLRVLARTLALRWQTGRAVVPDDWDATLRARHPRTFEDGGPYSGGGWRWLWEAGASLISEAGATGFRTTQTKEKFAQARWYYSIEGKTRKAMRNEVNTIVDCVEHLSAFICETCGAPGRIRHGGWSKACCDAHAAGKK
;
A
#
# COMPACT_ATOMS: atom_id res chain seq x y z
N MET A 1 3.57 18.18 2.03
CA MET A 1 4.36 17.65 3.18
C MET A 1 3.73 16.31 3.60
N LEU A 2 4.37 15.52 4.47
CA LEU A 2 3.88 14.18 4.88
C LEU A 2 2.38 14.14 5.25
N ILE A 3 1.92 15.08 6.09
CA ILE A 3 0.51 15.15 6.52
C ILE A 3 -0.43 15.37 5.33
N ASP A 4 -0.05 16.27 4.41
CA ASP A 4 -0.86 16.57 3.22
C ASP A 4 -0.95 15.34 2.32
N GLU A 5 0.17 14.63 2.11
CA GLU A 5 0.16 13.40 1.31
C GLU A 5 -0.70 12.31 1.94
N PHE A 6 -0.63 12.14 3.27
CA PHE A 6 -1.49 11.20 3.98
C PHE A 6 -2.95 11.57 3.80
N ARG A 7 -3.33 12.83 4.05
CA ARG A 7 -4.71 13.29 3.90
C ARG A 7 -5.21 13.07 2.47
N THR A 8 -4.47 13.53 1.46
CA THR A 8 -4.88 13.39 0.06
C THR A 8 -5.12 11.93 -0.33
N ILE A 9 -4.20 11.03 0.01
CA ILE A 9 -4.37 9.61 -0.34
C ILE A 9 -5.49 8.98 0.49
N ALA A 10 -5.57 9.29 1.79
CA ALA A 10 -6.59 8.76 2.68
C ALA A 10 -8.01 9.12 2.22
N ASP A 11 -8.24 10.40 1.93
CA ASP A 11 -9.55 10.92 1.51
C ASP A 11 -10.02 10.20 0.24
N ASP A 12 -9.17 10.13 -0.79
CA ASP A 12 -9.51 9.45 -2.03
C ASP A 12 -9.70 7.94 -1.84
N ALA A 13 -8.85 7.30 -1.03
CA ALA A 13 -8.88 5.86 -0.83
C ALA A 13 -10.08 5.38 -0.02
N VAL A 14 -10.60 6.18 0.92
CA VAL A 14 -11.66 5.72 1.84
C VAL A 14 -12.97 6.50 1.79
N CYS A 15 -13.07 7.58 1.00
CA CYS A 15 -14.29 8.42 0.91
C CYS A 15 -15.56 7.65 0.51
N ARG A 16 -15.41 6.55 -0.23
CA ARG A 16 -16.54 5.71 -0.69
C ARG A 16 -16.84 4.52 0.20
N HIS A 17 -16.13 4.37 1.33
CA HIS A 17 -16.37 3.26 2.23
C HIS A 17 -17.70 3.47 2.98
N PRO A 18 -18.51 2.41 3.18
CA PRO A 18 -19.70 2.51 4.01
C PRO A 18 -19.38 3.03 5.41
N GLY A 19 -20.18 3.97 5.93
CA GLY A 19 -19.93 4.59 7.23
C GLY A 19 -18.70 5.50 7.26
N HIS A 20 -18.32 6.07 6.11
CA HIS A 20 -17.21 7.02 6.02
C HIS A 20 -17.36 8.17 7.02
N ALA A 21 -16.25 8.54 7.64
CA ALA A 21 -16.06 9.73 8.44
C ALA A 21 -14.74 10.38 7.99
N ASP A 22 -14.72 11.70 7.91
CA ASP A 22 -13.57 12.47 7.42
C ASP A 22 -12.29 12.08 8.15
N VAL A 23 -11.23 11.79 7.39
CA VAL A 23 -9.95 11.41 7.96
C VAL A 23 -9.17 12.69 8.32
N ALA A 24 -8.91 12.85 9.62
CA ALA A 24 -8.19 14.01 10.15
C ALA A 24 -6.86 13.56 10.75
N PRO A 25 -5.71 13.89 10.13
CA PRO A 25 -4.41 13.73 10.76
C PRO A 25 -4.34 14.53 12.06
N THR A 26 -3.90 13.89 13.14
CA THR A 26 -3.79 14.49 14.47
C THR A 26 -2.34 14.79 14.87
N GLY A 27 -1.37 14.21 14.17
CA GLY A 27 0.03 14.39 14.48
C GLY A 27 0.95 13.45 13.71
N VAL A 28 2.24 13.55 14.03
CA VAL A 28 3.30 12.69 13.52
C VAL A 28 4.16 12.23 14.68
N SER A 29 4.38 10.92 14.81
CA SER A 29 5.24 10.33 15.82
C SER A 29 6.45 9.63 15.18
N PRO A 30 7.63 9.66 15.81
CA PRO A 30 8.77 8.86 15.36
C PRO A 30 8.47 7.35 15.46
N SER A 31 8.94 6.57 14.50
CA SER A 31 8.88 5.11 14.53
C SER A 31 10.14 4.49 13.90
N PRO A 32 10.40 3.19 14.10
CA PRO A 32 11.51 2.49 13.42
C PRO A 32 11.45 2.57 11.89
N HIS A 33 10.27 2.82 11.31
CA HIS A 33 10.05 2.89 9.87
C HIS A 33 10.12 4.32 9.32
N GLY A 34 10.27 5.34 10.18
CA GLY A 34 10.19 6.75 9.82
C GLY A 34 9.05 7.48 10.54
N PRO A 35 8.69 8.70 10.11
CA PRO A 35 7.63 9.49 10.73
C PRO A 35 6.25 8.89 10.44
N LEU A 36 5.57 8.41 11.48
CA LEU A 36 4.25 7.78 11.38
C LEU A 36 3.15 8.82 11.64
N VAL A 37 2.20 8.93 10.72
CA VAL A 37 1.04 9.81 10.89
C VAL A 37 0.03 9.15 11.84
N THR A 38 -0.49 9.91 12.79
CA THR A 38 -1.65 9.54 13.60
C THR A 38 -2.89 10.27 13.08
N TRP A 39 -4.07 9.66 13.20
CA TRP A 39 -5.32 10.23 12.68
C TRP A 39 -6.54 9.87 13.54
N THR A 40 -7.63 10.58 13.28
CA THR A 40 -9.00 10.22 13.66
C THR A 40 -9.87 10.10 12.42
N GLY A 41 -11.04 9.48 12.54
CA GLY A 41 -11.97 9.28 11.42
C GLY A 41 -11.68 8.00 10.63
N GLY A 42 -12.22 7.93 9.42
CA GLY A 42 -12.33 6.69 8.66
C GLY A 42 -13.42 5.77 9.23
N SER A 43 -14.04 4.96 8.35
CA SER A 43 -15.07 4.02 8.79
C SER A 43 -14.50 2.97 9.75
N VAL A 44 -15.22 2.71 10.85
CA VAL A 44 -14.92 1.60 11.78
C VAL A 44 -15.69 0.33 11.45
N LEU A 45 -16.51 0.36 10.39
CA LEU A 45 -17.30 -0.80 9.99
C LEU A 45 -16.37 -1.91 9.45
N PRO A 46 -16.67 -3.18 9.76
CA PRO A 46 -15.94 -4.28 9.16
C PRO A 46 -16.22 -4.34 7.66
N ARG A 47 -15.40 -5.11 6.93
CA ARG A 47 -15.60 -5.37 5.50
C ARG A 47 -17.04 -5.83 5.23
N GLN A 48 -17.72 -5.13 4.33
CA GLN A 48 -19.10 -5.42 3.92
C GLN A 48 -19.07 -6.13 2.57
N ASP A 49 -19.19 -7.46 2.57
CA ASP A 49 -19.26 -8.27 1.35
C ASP A 49 -20.72 -8.54 1.00
N ASP A 50 -21.18 -8.00 -0.13
CA ASP A 50 -22.53 -8.19 -0.65
C ASP A 50 -22.63 -9.34 -1.66
N GLY A 51 -21.51 -10.00 -1.97
CA GLY A 51 -21.39 -11.07 -2.95
C GLY A 51 -21.57 -10.65 -4.41
N ARG A 52 -21.77 -9.35 -4.69
CA ARG A 52 -21.98 -8.81 -6.05
C ARG A 52 -20.74 -8.15 -6.60
N THR A 53 -19.97 -7.50 -5.72
CA THR A 53 -18.73 -6.81 -6.08
C THR A 53 -17.62 -7.17 -5.11
N VAL A 54 -16.36 -7.02 -5.54
CA VAL A 54 -15.23 -7.17 -4.62
C VAL A 54 -15.26 -5.99 -3.65
N ALA A 55 -15.64 -6.27 -2.40
CA ALA A 55 -15.70 -5.26 -1.35
C ALA A 55 -14.30 -4.68 -1.07
N PRO A 56 -14.17 -3.36 -0.88
CA PRO A 56 -12.89 -2.78 -0.49
C PRO A 56 -12.45 -3.32 0.87
N PRO A 57 -11.14 -3.31 1.18
CA PRO A 57 -10.65 -3.63 2.51
C PRO A 57 -11.21 -2.65 3.57
N PRO A 58 -11.23 -3.02 4.87
CA PRO A 58 -11.68 -2.12 5.94
C PRO A 58 -10.89 -0.80 5.95
N ALA A 59 -11.58 0.32 6.18
CA ALA A 59 -10.96 1.65 6.07
C ALA A 59 -9.79 1.83 7.06
N GLN A 60 -9.92 1.35 8.30
CA GLN A 60 -8.83 1.45 9.28
C GLN A 60 -7.58 0.68 8.87
N ASP A 61 -7.73 -0.46 8.18
CA ASP A 61 -6.59 -1.21 7.65
C ASP A 61 -5.92 -0.50 6.48
N VAL A 62 -6.71 0.11 5.59
CA VAL A 62 -6.20 0.97 4.51
C VAL A 62 -5.36 2.10 5.09
N LEU A 63 -5.88 2.80 6.11
CA LEU A 63 -5.18 3.92 6.75
C LEU A 63 -3.91 3.46 7.49
N ARG A 64 -3.94 2.29 8.13
CA ARG A 64 -2.76 1.67 8.77
C ARG A 64 -1.65 1.37 7.75
N VAL A 65 -2.00 0.75 6.62
CA VAL A 65 -1.03 0.43 5.55
C VAL A 65 -0.51 1.72 4.91
N LEU A 66 -1.37 2.72 4.69
CA LEU A 66 -0.97 4.03 4.17
C LEU A 66 0.01 4.74 5.11
N ALA A 67 -0.27 4.77 6.42
CA ALA A 67 0.61 5.37 7.41
C ALA A 67 2.00 4.71 7.40
N ARG A 68 2.06 3.37 7.34
CA ARG A 68 3.33 2.64 7.22
C ARG A 68 4.07 2.94 5.91
N THR A 69 3.33 3.01 4.80
CA THR A 69 3.87 3.34 3.47
C THR A 69 4.53 4.71 3.48
N LEU A 70 3.85 5.72 4.03
CA LEU A 70 4.38 7.08 4.08
C LEU A 70 5.50 7.24 5.11
N ALA A 71 5.48 6.50 6.22
CA ALA A 71 6.60 6.47 7.16
C ALA A 71 7.90 6.02 6.45
N LEU A 72 7.84 4.90 5.72
CA LEU A 72 8.98 4.38 4.96
C LEU A 72 9.41 5.35 3.85
N ARG A 73 8.46 6.02 3.20
CA ARG A 73 8.71 7.02 2.15
C ARG A 73 9.44 8.26 2.67
N TRP A 74 9.04 8.72 3.85
CA TRP A 74 9.58 9.92 4.48
C TRP A 74 10.71 9.65 5.45
N GLN A 75 11.19 8.40 5.56
CA GLN A 75 12.24 8.00 6.50
C GLN A 75 13.53 8.83 6.36
N THR A 76 13.90 9.20 5.14
CA THR A 76 15.11 9.99 4.85
C THR A 76 14.81 11.45 4.47
N GLY A 77 13.54 11.88 4.57
CA GLY A 77 13.09 13.21 4.16
C GLY A 77 13.07 13.48 2.65
N ARG A 78 13.64 12.60 1.82
CA ARG A 78 13.65 12.70 0.35
C ARG A 78 12.82 11.59 -0.27
N ALA A 79 11.67 11.95 -0.84
CA ALA A 79 10.77 11.03 -1.53
C ALA A 79 11.22 10.73 -2.98
N VAL A 80 12.47 10.28 -3.13
CA VAL A 80 13.04 9.84 -4.42
C VAL A 80 13.16 8.34 -4.41
N VAL A 81 12.78 7.73 -5.53
CA VAL A 81 12.93 6.29 -5.77
C VAL A 81 14.37 6.03 -6.19
N PRO A 82 15.16 5.26 -5.43
CA PRO A 82 16.51 4.87 -5.84
C PRO A 82 16.48 3.97 -7.08
N ASP A 83 17.51 3.99 -7.92
CA ASP A 83 17.58 3.14 -9.12
C ASP A 83 17.60 1.64 -8.77
N ASP A 84 18.15 1.29 -7.61
CA ASP A 84 18.29 -0.06 -7.07
C ASP A 84 17.19 -0.42 -6.05
N TRP A 85 16.05 0.27 -6.10
CA TRP A 85 14.97 0.12 -5.12
C TRP A 85 14.48 -1.33 -4.99
N ASP A 86 14.44 -2.08 -6.09
CA ASP A 86 13.90 -3.43 -6.17
C ASP A 86 14.88 -4.45 -5.58
N ALA A 87 16.18 -4.28 -5.86
CA ALA A 87 17.25 -5.06 -5.25
C ALA A 87 17.31 -4.81 -3.74
N THR A 88 17.20 -3.54 -3.31
CA THR A 88 17.16 -3.17 -1.89
C THR A 88 15.95 -3.76 -1.18
N LEU A 89 14.76 -3.71 -1.81
CA LEU A 89 13.54 -4.29 -1.25
C LEU A 89 13.67 -5.82 -1.08
N ARG A 90 14.18 -6.52 -2.10
CA ARG A 90 14.45 -7.96 -2.05
C ARG A 90 15.47 -8.30 -0.97
N ALA A 91 16.54 -7.52 -0.82
CA ALA A 91 17.54 -7.73 0.23
C ALA A 91 16.98 -7.53 1.65
N ARG A 92 16.05 -6.58 1.84
CA ARG A 92 15.40 -6.33 3.14
C ARG A 92 14.32 -7.36 3.48
N HIS A 93 13.66 -7.90 2.47
CA HIS A 93 12.58 -8.89 2.61
C HIS A 93 12.83 -10.15 1.75
N PRO A 94 13.94 -10.87 1.96
CA PRO A 94 14.38 -11.94 1.06
C PRO A 94 13.41 -13.13 1.04
N ARG A 95 12.76 -13.43 2.17
CA ARG A 95 11.73 -14.47 2.25
C ARG A 95 10.44 -14.10 1.51
N THR A 96 10.19 -12.81 1.32
CA THR A 96 8.96 -12.31 0.72
C THR A 96 9.07 -12.18 -0.80
N PHE A 97 10.20 -11.73 -1.34
CA PHE A 97 10.34 -11.31 -2.74
C PHE A 97 11.39 -12.10 -3.55
N GLU A 98 11.65 -13.36 -3.19
CA GLU A 98 12.74 -14.19 -3.73
C GLU A 98 12.75 -14.30 -5.28
N ASP A 99 11.61 -14.69 -5.90
CA ASP A 99 11.57 -15.03 -7.34
C ASP A 99 10.41 -14.36 -8.13
N GLY A 100 9.58 -13.51 -7.49
CA GLY A 100 8.26 -13.08 -8.01
C GLY A 100 8.04 -11.57 -8.20
N GLY A 101 9.11 -10.76 -8.08
CA GLY A 101 9.06 -9.30 -8.19
C GLY A 101 9.45 -8.56 -6.90
N PRO A 102 9.07 -7.29 -6.72
CA PRO A 102 7.95 -6.65 -7.41
C PRO A 102 8.22 -6.22 -8.86
N TYR A 103 7.40 -6.69 -9.79
CA TYR A 103 7.38 -6.24 -11.18
C TYR A 103 6.40 -5.07 -11.32
N SER A 104 6.81 -3.90 -10.83
CA SER A 104 6.02 -2.67 -10.90
C SER A 104 6.91 -1.45 -11.06
N GLY A 105 6.31 -0.28 -11.27
CA GLY A 105 7.00 0.99 -11.09
C GLY A 105 7.55 1.15 -9.66
N GLY A 106 8.71 1.81 -9.51
CA GLY A 106 9.42 1.94 -8.23
C GLY A 106 8.77 2.90 -7.23
N GLY A 107 7.78 3.69 -7.65
CA GLY A 107 6.97 4.51 -6.75
C GLY A 107 6.16 3.70 -5.75
N TRP A 108 5.85 2.43 -6.08
CA TRP A 108 5.16 1.51 -5.16
C TRP A 108 6.09 0.75 -4.22
N ARG A 109 7.42 0.97 -4.27
CA ARG A 109 8.38 0.21 -3.43
C ARG A 109 8.09 0.29 -1.93
N TRP A 110 7.68 1.46 -1.44
CA TRP A 110 7.30 1.65 -0.05
C TRP A 110 5.99 0.97 0.32
N LEU A 111 5.08 0.84 -0.64
CA LEU A 111 3.80 0.15 -0.45
C LEU A 111 4.03 -1.36 -0.32
N TRP A 112 4.92 -1.91 -1.16
CA TRP A 112 5.38 -3.30 -1.05
C TRP A 112 6.09 -3.56 0.28
N GLU A 113 7.01 -2.67 0.68
CA GLU A 113 7.74 -2.77 1.95
C GLU A 113 6.81 -2.67 3.17
N ALA A 114 5.82 -1.78 3.12
CA ALA A 114 4.79 -1.65 4.16
C ALA A 114 3.98 -2.94 4.32
N GLY A 115 3.49 -3.50 3.22
CA GLY A 115 2.77 -4.78 3.25
C GLY A 115 3.63 -5.93 3.78
N ALA A 116 4.86 -6.06 3.27
CA ALA A 116 5.78 -7.13 3.69
C ALA A 116 6.14 -7.05 5.17
N SER A 117 6.39 -5.85 5.70
CA SER A 117 6.67 -5.65 7.13
C SER A 117 5.46 -5.97 8.00
N LEU A 118 4.26 -5.49 7.64
CA LEU A 118 3.03 -5.78 8.40
C LEU A 118 2.66 -7.26 8.38
N ILE A 119 2.84 -7.95 7.25
CA ILE A 119 2.63 -9.40 7.13
C ILE A 119 3.61 -10.17 8.03
N SER A 120 4.88 -9.74 8.08
CA SER A 120 5.86 -10.33 8.99
C SER A 120 5.50 -10.08 10.45
N GLU A 121 5.03 -8.87 10.80
CA GLU A 121 4.57 -8.51 12.16
C GLU A 121 3.33 -9.31 12.58
N ALA A 122 2.44 -9.66 11.64
CA ALA A 122 1.31 -10.56 11.86
C ALA A 122 1.74 -12.04 12.10
N GLY A 123 3.03 -12.36 11.99
CA GLY A 123 3.59 -13.68 12.26
C GLY A 123 3.51 -14.65 11.07
N ALA A 124 3.28 -14.15 9.84
CA ALA A 124 3.21 -14.99 8.64
C ALA A 124 4.62 -15.34 8.10
N THR A 125 5.40 -16.08 8.87
CA THR A 125 6.82 -16.38 8.55
C THR A 125 7.03 -17.23 7.29
N GLY A 126 6.00 -17.92 6.81
CA GLY A 126 6.00 -18.70 5.57
C GLY A 126 5.41 -17.98 4.36
N PHE A 127 5.12 -16.67 4.48
CA PHE A 127 4.59 -15.88 3.37
C PHE A 127 5.63 -15.72 2.26
N ARG A 128 5.25 -16.05 1.03
CA ARG A 128 6.08 -15.90 -0.17
C ARG A 128 5.28 -15.28 -1.30
N THR A 129 5.86 -14.29 -1.97
CA THR A 129 5.31 -13.75 -3.22
C THR A 129 5.48 -14.79 -4.32
N THR A 130 4.38 -15.16 -4.97
CA THR A 130 4.41 -16.03 -6.16
C THR A 130 4.41 -15.21 -7.45
N GLN A 131 3.73 -14.05 -7.44
CA GLN A 131 3.77 -13.09 -8.54
C GLN A 131 3.32 -11.72 -8.04
N THR A 132 3.96 -10.68 -8.55
CA THR A 132 3.42 -9.32 -8.57
C THR A 132 3.19 -8.89 -10.01
N LYS A 133 2.16 -8.09 -10.26
CA LYS A 133 1.93 -7.48 -11.58
C LYS A 133 1.08 -6.21 -11.48
N GLU A 134 1.10 -5.44 -12.55
CA GLU A 134 0.18 -4.34 -12.76
C GLU A 134 -1.03 -4.82 -13.56
N LYS A 135 -2.24 -4.52 -13.09
CA LYS A 135 -3.50 -4.83 -13.78
C LYS A 135 -4.51 -3.72 -13.55
N PHE A 136 -4.94 -3.06 -14.62
CA PHE A 136 -5.90 -1.94 -14.58
C PHE A 136 -5.45 -0.80 -13.67
N ALA A 137 -4.21 -0.33 -13.83
CA ALA A 137 -3.59 0.73 -13.01
C ALA A 137 -3.47 0.39 -11.51
N GLN A 138 -3.48 -0.89 -11.15
CA GLN A 138 -3.38 -1.35 -9.77
C GLN A 138 -2.37 -2.48 -9.65
N ALA A 139 -1.74 -2.57 -8.50
CA ALA A 139 -0.94 -3.69 -8.07
C ALA A 139 -1.80 -4.95 -7.92
N ARG A 140 -1.22 -6.11 -8.22
CA ARG A 140 -1.73 -7.42 -7.87
C ARG A 140 -0.64 -8.21 -7.17
N TRP A 141 -0.95 -8.78 -6.02
CA TRP A 141 -0.02 -9.53 -5.19
C TRP A 141 -0.51 -10.95 -4.97
N TYR A 142 0.00 -11.86 -5.78
CA TYR A 142 -0.20 -13.29 -5.60
C TYR A 142 0.85 -13.81 -4.64
N TYR A 143 0.40 -14.64 -3.70
CA TYR A 143 1.25 -15.16 -2.66
C TYR A 143 0.83 -16.57 -2.24
N SER A 144 1.74 -17.24 -1.56
CA SER A 144 1.48 -18.48 -0.81
C SER A 144 1.91 -18.28 0.64
N ILE A 145 1.34 -19.09 1.55
CA ILE A 145 1.83 -19.20 2.92
C ILE A 145 2.14 -20.67 3.17
N GLU A 146 3.42 -20.98 3.32
CA GLU A 146 3.88 -22.33 3.64
C GLU A 146 3.51 -22.71 5.08
N GLY A 147 3.19 -24.00 5.27
CA GLY A 147 2.90 -24.57 6.60
C GLY A 147 1.47 -24.34 7.11
N LYS A 148 1.19 -24.87 8.29
CA LYS A 148 -0.12 -24.75 8.94
C LYS A 148 -0.30 -23.33 9.49
N THR A 149 -1.27 -22.62 8.92
CA THR A 149 -1.59 -21.24 9.27
C THR A 149 -2.95 -21.15 9.95
N ARG A 150 -3.04 -20.42 11.07
CA ARG A 150 -4.31 -20.11 11.73
C ARG A 150 -5.19 -19.25 10.82
N LYS A 151 -6.50 -19.49 10.80
CA LYS A 151 -7.47 -18.74 9.98
C LYS A 151 -7.36 -17.21 10.20
N ALA A 152 -7.22 -16.77 11.45
CA ALA A 152 -7.09 -15.36 11.78
C ALA A 152 -5.86 -14.70 11.11
N MET A 153 -4.70 -15.38 11.14
CA MET A 153 -3.49 -14.86 10.47
C MET A 153 -3.66 -14.84 8.95
N ARG A 154 -4.29 -15.85 8.35
CA ARG A 154 -4.60 -15.84 6.91
C ARG A 154 -5.49 -14.66 6.53
N ASN A 155 -6.50 -14.36 7.35
CA ASN A 155 -7.39 -13.23 7.13
C ASN A 155 -6.66 -11.88 7.26
N GLU A 156 -5.76 -11.76 8.24
CA GLU A 156 -4.92 -10.56 8.40
C GLU A 156 -4.02 -10.35 7.18
N VAL A 157 -3.34 -11.40 6.71
CA VAL A 157 -2.50 -11.34 5.51
C VAL A 157 -3.32 -10.95 4.27
N ASN A 158 -4.48 -11.58 4.06
CA ASN A 158 -5.40 -11.21 2.98
C ASN A 158 -5.79 -9.72 3.06
N THR A 159 -6.10 -9.23 4.25
CA THR A 159 -6.50 -7.84 4.46
C THR A 159 -5.36 -6.88 4.14
N ILE A 160 -4.12 -7.18 4.56
CA ILE A 160 -2.95 -6.36 4.25
C ILE A 160 -2.67 -6.34 2.75
N VAL A 161 -2.73 -7.51 2.10
CA VAL A 161 -2.56 -7.62 0.63
C VAL A 161 -3.62 -6.81 -0.10
N ASP A 162 -4.89 -6.94 0.28
CA ASP A 162 -5.99 -6.18 -0.32
C ASP A 162 -5.81 -4.66 -0.12
N CYS A 163 -5.30 -4.23 1.02
CA CYS A 163 -4.97 -2.81 1.27
C CYS A 163 -3.84 -2.32 0.35
N VAL A 164 -2.82 -3.13 0.13
CA VAL A 164 -1.72 -2.81 -0.80
C VAL A 164 -2.25 -2.69 -2.24
N GLU A 165 -3.06 -3.64 -2.69
CA GLU A 165 -3.68 -3.56 -4.02
C GLU A 165 -4.59 -2.31 -4.14
N HIS A 166 -5.42 -2.04 -3.13
CA HIS A 166 -6.32 -0.89 -3.10
C HIS A 166 -5.57 0.45 -3.15
N LEU A 167 -4.57 0.62 -2.28
CA LEU A 167 -3.80 1.87 -2.17
C LEU A 167 -2.98 2.16 -3.43
N SER A 168 -2.59 1.14 -4.19
CA SER A 168 -1.83 1.32 -5.43
C SER A 168 -2.56 2.19 -6.46
N ALA A 169 -3.90 2.21 -6.46
CA ALA A 169 -4.72 3.06 -7.33
C ALA A 169 -4.57 4.57 -7.04
N PHE A 170 -4.11 4.92 -5.83
CA PHE A 170 -4.05 6.28 -5.29
C PHE A 170 -2.61 6.76 -5.08
N ILE A 171 -1.63 5.93 -5.43
CA ILE A 171 -0.21 6.20 -5.28
C ILE A 171 0.44 6.13 -6.66
N CYS A 172 1.24 7.13 -7.00
CA CYS A 172 1.94 7.15 -8.28
C CYS A 172 2.93 5.99 -8.39
N GLU A 173 2.76 5.14 -9.40
CA GLU A 173 3.63 3.98 -9.66
C GLU A 173 5.08 4.40 -9.98
N THR A 174 5.32 5.64 -10.39
CA THR A 174 6.67 6.14 -10.72
C THR A 174 7.42 6.70 -9.51
N CYS A 175 6.78 7.55 -8.69
CA CYS A 175 7.48 8.28 -7.60
C CYS A 175 6.87 8.15 -6.20
N GLY A 176 5.74 7.43 -6.06
CA GLY A 176 5.06 7.23 -4.79
C GLY A 176 4.25 8.42 -4.28
N ALA A 177 4.20 9.53 -5.02
CA ALA A 177 3.38 10.70 -4.69
C ALA A 177 1.88 10.38 -4.78
N PRO A 178 1.00 11.17 -4.15
CA PRO A 178 -0.44 11.06 -4.37
C PRO A 178 -0.77 11.03 -5.86
N GLY A 179 -1.54 10.04 -6.27
CA GLY A 179 -1.85 9.73 -7.66
C GLY A 179 -3.32 9.40 -7.84
N ARG A 180 -3.74 9.30 -9.10
CA ARG A 180 -5.04 8.70 -9.45
C ARG A 180 -4.83 7.78 -10.63
N ILE A 181 -5.77 6.88 -10.85
CA ILE A 181 -5.88 6.17 -12.13
C ILE A 181 -6.02 7.20 -13.26
N ARG A 182 -5.20 7.05 -14.31
CA ARG A 182 -5.32 7.76 -15.59
C ARG A 182 -5.70 6.76 -16.66
N HIS A 183 -6.73 7.11 -17.42
CA HIS A 183 -7.16 6.33 -18.57
C HIS A 183 -6.47 6.84 -19.84
N GLY A 184 -6.20 5.92 -20.77
CA GLY A 184 -5.47 6.14 -22.01
C GLY A 184 -5.29 4.81 -22.73
N GLY A 185 -4.29 4.70 -23.62
CA GLY A 185 -3.98 3.41 -24.28
C GLY A 185 -3.68 2.29 -23.28
N TRP A 186 -2.96 2.61 -22.20
CA TRP A 186 -2.79 1.77 -21.02
C TRP A 186 -3.17 2.55 -19.77
N SER A 187 -3.94 1.95 -18.86
CA SER A 187 -4.29 2.58 -17.59
C SER A 187 -3.12 2.50 -16.62
N LYS A 188 -2.79 3.62 -15.98
CA LYS A 188 -1.70 3.75 -14.99
C LYS A 188 -2.13 4.54 -13.75
N ALA A 189 -1.52 4.30 -12.60
CA ALA A 189 -1.72 5.15 -11.43
C ALA A 189 -0.59 6.16 -11.35
N CYS A 190 -0.86 7.43 -11.64
CA CYS A 190 0.20 8.44 -11.62
C CYS A 190 -0.25 9.79 -11.06
N CYS A 191 0.71 10.55 -10.54
CA CYS A 191 0.52 11.95 -10.15
C CYS A 191 0.43 12.84 -11.41
N ASP A 192 0.03 14.09 -11.22
CA ASP A 192 -0.15 15.03 -12.34
C ASP A 192 1.15 15.34 -13.08
N ALA A 193 2.30 15.34 -12.39
CA ALA A 193 3.60 15.52 -13.02
C ALA A 193 3.93 14.39 -14.02
N HIS A 194 3.78 13.12 -13.62
CA HIS A 194 4.03 11.97 -14.48
C HIS A 194 2.92 11.75 -15.52
N ALA A 195 1.70 12.22 -15.24
CA ALA A 195 0.63 12.27 -16.25
C ALA A 195 1.00 13.24 -17.40
N ALA A 196 1.66 14.35 -17.07
CA ALA A 196 2.15 15.34 -18.03
C ALA A 196 3.52 15.01 -18.66
N GLY A 197 4.07 13.81 -18.42
CA GLY A 197 5.32 13.35 -19.03
C GLY A 197 6.61 13.89 -18.40
N LYS A 198 6.54 14.48 -17.20
CA LYS A 198 7.75 14.83 -16.44
C LYS A 198 8.43 13.54 -15.96
N LYS A 199 9.77 13.53 -16.01
CA LYS A 199 10.62 12.47 -15.47
C LYS A 199 10.93 12.71 -14.00
#